data_AF-A0A944Z7J8-F1
#
_entry.id   AF-A0A944Z7J8-F1
#
_cell.length_a   1.000
_cell.length_b   1.000
_cell.length_c   1.000
_cell.angle_alpha   90.00
_cell.angle_beta   90.00
_cell.angle_gamma   90.00
#
_symmetry.space_group_name_H-M   'P 1'
#
loop_
_entity.id
_entity.type
_entity.pdbx_description
1 polymer ?
#
loop_
_entity_poly.entity_id
_entity_poly.type
_entity_poly.pdbx_seq_one_letter_code
_entity_poly.pdbx_strand_id
1 'polypeptide(L)'
;MKLTRYDAYIFILFLVALSFNLHFGKISLTQSFLFYSIGLAFELLLHKAFIYNKELEQSPLTLYKLNVNLTFALGWLSVAYLTMTVSGFFHNSFGWNLFFAAVVGGLLVGNILEQIFLGLKLWAYNDEHWLNKFGFKIFKIPVLVRLGYGVVGTVVYLVTKFL
;
A
#
# COMPACT_ATOMS: atom_id res chain seq x y z
N MET A 1 -9.97 10.12 -23.49
CA MET A 1 -8.84 9.58 -22.69
C MET A 1 -9.32 8.33 -21.99
N LYS A 2 -8.61 7.19 -22.08
CA LYS A 2 -9.06 5.89 -21.56
C LYS A 2 -8.19 5.49 -20.36
N LEU A 3 -8.81 4.98 -19.29
CA LEU A 3 -8.09 4.39 -18.17
C LEU A 3 -7.31 3.15 -18.64
N THR A 4 -6.14 2.93 -18.04
CA THR A 4 -5.29 1.79 -18.34
C THR A 4 -5.78 0.54 -17.59
N ARG A 5 -5.32 -0.64 -18.01
CA ARG A 5 -5.57 -1.88 -17.26
C ARG A 5 -4.99 -1.83 -15.84
N TYR A 6 -3.90 -1.09 -15.65
CA TYR A 6 -3.24 -0.98 -14.35
C TYR A 6 -4.05 -0.12 -13.38
N ASP A 7 -4.62 1.00 -13.86
CA ASP A 7 -5.57 1.78 -13.06
C ASP A 7 -6.76 0.91 -12.64
N ALA A 8 -7.27 0.07 -13.56
CA ALA A 8 -8.36 -0.86 -13.26
C ALA A 8 -7.98 -1.91 -12.21
N TYR A 9 -6.78 -2.50 -12.27
CA TYR A 9 -6.31 -3.45 -11.26
C TYR A 9 -6.23 -2.82 -9.86
N ILE A 10 -5.66 -1.62 -9.76
CA ILE A 10 -5.56 -0.91 -8.48
C ILE A 10 -6.96 -0.55 -7.97
N PHE A 11 -7.85 -0.13 -8.85
CA PHE A 11 -9.22 0.20 -8.48
C PHE A 11 -10.01 -1.02 -7.99
N ILE A 12 -9.89 -2.16 -8.67
CA ILE A 12 -10.51 -3.43 -8.24
C ILE A 12 -9.98 -3.82 -6.86
N LEU A 13 -8.66 -3.75 -6.65
CA LEU A 13 -8.08 -4.04 -5.35
C LEU A 13 -8.62 -3.12 -4.26
N PHE A 14 -8.73 -1.83 -4.56
CA PHE A 14 -9.30 -0.86 -3.64
C PHE A 14 -10.76 -1.18 -3.30
N LEU A 15 -11.58 -1.54 -4.28
CA LEU A 15 -12.98 -1.94 -4.04
C LEU A 15 -13.08 -3.20 -3.17
N VAL A 16 -12.18 -4.18 -3.38
CA VAL A 16 -12.09 -5.37 -2.53
C VAL A 16 -11.69 -4.98 -1.11
N ALA A 17 -10.66 -4.17 -0.93
CA ALA A 17 -10.24 -3.71 0.39
C ALA A 17 -11.33 -2.90 1.09
N LEU A 18 -12.04 -2.06 0.35
CA LEU A 18 -13.16 -1.26 0.85
C LEU A 18 -14.33 -2.15 1.29
N SER A 19 -14.66 -3.22 0.56
CA SER A 19 -15.74 -4.12 0.96
C SER A 19 -15.39 -4.87 2.26
N PHE A 20 -14.15 -5.31 2.42
CA PHE A 20 -13.66 -5.86 3.69
C PHE A 20 -13.72 -4.81 4.80
N ASN A 21 -13.34 -3.57 4.53
CA ASN A 21 -13.47 -2.51 5.50
C ASN A 21 -14.94 -2.29 5.90
N LEU A 22 -15.86 -2.06 4.97
CA LEU A 22 -17.28 -1.87 5.30
C LEU A 22 -17.89 -3.02 6.10
N HIS A 23 -17.41 -4.26 5.89
CA HIS A 23 -17.88 -5.43 6.62
C HIS A 23 -17.19 -5.61 7.99
N PHE A 24 -15.90 -5.31 8.11
CA PHE A 24 -15.07 -5.65 9.29
C PHE A 24 -14.40 -4.44 9.97
N GLY A 25 -14.02 -3.41 9.22
CA GLY A 25 -13.33 -2.20 9.66
C GLY A 25 -14.21 -0.96 9.60
N LYS A 26 -14.59 -0.41 10.76
CA LYS A 26 -15.43 0.80 10.82
C LYS A 26 -14.65 2.09 10.56
N ILE A 27 -13.81 2.14 9.52
CA ILE A 27 -13.05 3.35 9.19
C ILE A 27 -14.02 4.45 8.72
N SER A 28 -13.89 5.64 9.32
CA SER A 28 -14.65 6.82 8.94
C SER A 28 -14.10 7.46 7.66
N LEU A 29 -14.94 8.23 6.96
CA LEU A 29 -14.51 8.96 5.76
C LEU A 29 -13.29 9.86 6.03
N THR A 30 -13.22 10.48 7.22
CA THR A 30 -12.09 11.32 7.64
C THR A 30 -10.79 10.53 7.72
N GLN A 31 -10.83 9.34 8.32
CA GLN A 31 -9.67 8.46 8.39
C GLN A 31 -9.27 7.96 6.98
N SER A 32 -10.23 7.68 6.10
CA SER A 32 -9.96 7.33 4.70
C SER A 32 -9.21 8.42 3.95
N PHE A 33 -9.63 9.69 4.10
CA PHE A 33 -8.93 10.82 3.52
C PHE A 33 -7.52 10.98 4.08
N LEU A 34 -7.34 10.81 5.39
CA LEU A 34 -6.02 10.87 6.01
C LEU A 34 -5.08 9.80 5.44
N PHE A 35 -5.53 8.55 5.35
CA PHE A 35 -4.74 7.47 4.75
C PHE A 35 -4.42 7.73 3.28
N TYR A 36 -5.38 8.26 2.51
CA TYR A 36 -5.14 8.64 1.13
C TYR A 36 -4.07 9.72 1.00
N SER A 37 -4.12 10.77 1.83
CA SER A 37 -3.11 11.82 1.87
C SER A 37 -1.73 11.29 2.27
N ILE A 38 -1.67 10.38 3.25
CA ILE A 38 -0.42 9.69 3.63
C ILE A 38 0.12 8.85 2.47
N GLY A 39 -0.74 8.09 1.79
CA GLY A 39 -0.38 7.30 0.61
C GLY A 39 0.18 8.16 -0.53
N LEU A 40 -0.44 9.31 -0.81
CA LEU A 40 0.08 10.28 -1.77
C LEU A 40 1.43 10.85 -1.35
N ALA A 41 1.61 11.18 -0.07
CA ALA A 41 2.89 11.68 0.42
C ALA A 41 4.00 10.63 0.27
N PHE A 42 3.73 9.37 0.58
CA PHE A 42 4.68 8.27 0.36
C PHE A 42 4.98 8.07 -1.12
N GLU A 43 3.98 8.09 -1.98
CA GLU A 43 4.17 8.01 -3.43
C GLU A 43 5.09 9.13 -3.94
N LEU A 44 4.84 10.38 -3.51
CA LEU A 44 5.69 11.52 -3.87
C LEU A 44 7.14 11.36 -3.37
N LEU A 45 7.33 10.86 -2.15
CA LEU A 45 8.67 10.67 -1.56
C LEU A 45 9.42 9.50 -2.20
N LEU A 46 8.72 8.45 -2.61
CA LEU A 46 9.31 7.18 -3.03
C LEU A 46 9.24 6.91 -4.52
N HIS A 47 8.59 7.75 -5.34
CA HIS A 47 8.43 7.50 -6.78
C HIS A 47 9.75 7.18 -7.49
N LYS A 48 10.87 7.82 -7.09
CA LYS A 48 12.20 7.56 -7.68
C LYS A 48 12.81 6.21 -7.33
N ALA A 49 12.29 5.55 -6.29
CA ALA A 49 12.65 4.18 -5.94
C ALA A 49 12.03 3.16 -6.89
N PHE A 50 11.07 3.57 -7.71
CA PHE A 50 10.34 2.71 -8.64
C PHE A 50 10.55 3.17 -10.09
N ILE A 51 10.49 2.21 -11.01
CA ILE A 51 10.43 2.43 -12.44
C ILE A 51 9.07 1.92 -12.88
N TYR A 52 8.14 2.82 -13.17
CA TYR A 52 6.76 2.47 -13.49
C TYR A 52 6.63 1.92 -14.91
N ASN A 53 5.59 1.14 -15.13
CA ASN A 53 5.24 0.69 -16.47
C ASN A 53 4.83 1.87 -17.36
N LYS A 54 5.29 1.91 -18.61
CA LYS A 54 4.97 2.98 -19.56
C LYS A 54 3.46 3.21 -19.76
N GLU A 55 2.65 2.15 -19.76
CA GLU A 55 1.20 2.31 -19.86
C GLU A 55 0.66 3.12 -18.69
N LEU A 56 1.17 2.86 -17.48
CA LEU A 56 0.77 3.55 -16.26
C LEU A 56 1.28 5.00 -16.23
N GLU A 57 2.50 5.27 -16.71
CA GLU A 57 3.01 6.64 -16.88
C GLU A 57 2.14 7.46 -17.84
N GLN A 58 1.60 6.82 -18.89
CA GLN A 58 0.72 7.45 -19.87
C GLN A 58 -0.73 7.58 -19.39
N SER A 59 -1.05 7.03 -18.22
CA SER A 59 -2.40 7.12 -17.65
C SER A 59 -2.85 8.58 -17.50
N PRO A 60 -4.14 8.88 -17.74
CA PRO A 60 -4.72 10.18 -17.39
C PRO A 60 -4.60 10.55 -15.91
N LEU A 61 -4.34 9.57 -15.05
CA LEU A 61 -4.22 9.76 -13.60
C LEU A 61 -2.77 10.01 -13.16
N THR A 62 -1.82 10.02 -14.09
CA THR A 62 -0.43 10.35 -13.83
C THR A 62 -0.19 11.85 -13.91
N LEU A 63 0.39 12.41 -12.85
CA LEU A 63 0.89 13.77 -12.83
C LEU A 63 2.23 13.81 -13.58
N TYR A 64 2.18 14.06 -14.90
CA TYR A 64 3.34 14.01 -15.81
C TYR A 64 4.57 14.79 -15.34
N LYS A 65 4.41 15.92 -14.66
CA LYS A 65 5.56 16.71 -14.16
C LYS A 65 6.27 16.06 -12.97
N LEU A 66 5.60 15.15 -12.27
CA LEU A 66 6.08 14.50 -11.05
C LEU A 66 6.30 13.00 -11.23
N ASN A 67 5.91 12.41 -12.37
CA ASN A 67 5.91 10.95 -12.61
C ASN A 67 5.25 10.16 -11.48
N VAL A 68 4.16 10.70 -10.95
CA VAL A 68 3.41 10.14 -9.81
C VAL A 68 2.02 9.80 -10.28
N ASN A 69 1.62 8.53 -10.16
CA ASN A 69 0.28 8.09 -10.52
C ASN A 69 -0.62 8.13 -9.28
N LEU A 70 -1.70 8.91 -9.35
CA LEU A 70 -2.62 9.14 -8.24
C LEU A 70 -3.35 7.87 -7.80
N THR A 71 -3.46 6.85 -8.66
CA THR A 71 -4.07 5.57 -8.30
C THR A 71 -3.25 4.83 -7.26
N PHE A 72 -1.93 5.04 -7.15
CA PHE A 72 -1.12 4.37 -6.13
C PHE A 72 -1.52 4.72 -4.70
N ALA A 73 -2.04 5.92 -4.47
CA ALA A 73 -2.61 6.26 -3.19
C ALA A 73 -3.82 5.38 -2.84
N LEU A 74 -4.62 4.95 -3.82
CA LEU A 74 -5.67 3.95 -3.60
C LEU A 74 -5.08 2.57 -3.29
N GLY A 75 -3.95 2.21 -3.90
CA GLY A 75 -3.18 1.02 -3.53
C GLY A 75 -2.75 1.05 -2.06
N TRP A 76 -2.17 2.16 -1.60
CA TRP A 76 -1.81 2.36 -0.19
C TRP A 76 -3.02 2.31 0.76
N LEU A 77 -4.13 2.91 0.36
CA LEU A 77 -5.38 2.84 1.10
C LEU A 77 -5.90 1.40 1.21
N SER A 78 -5.74 0.60 0.15
CA SER A 78 -6.06 -0.82 0.14
C SER A 78 -5.20 -1.60 1.15
N VAL A 79 -3.90 -1.33 1.20
CA VAL A 79 -2.99 -1.92 2.20
C VAL A 79 -3.48 -1.59 3.62
N ALA A 80 -3.85 -0.33 3.89
CA ALA A 80 -4.31 0.09 5.21
C ALA A 80 -5.60 -0.63 5.64
N TYR A 81 -6.60 -0.68 4.77
CA TYR A 81 -7.89 -1.33 5.04
C TYR A 81 -7.73 -2.83 5.32
N LEU A 82 -7.01 -3.53 4.43
CA LEU A 82 -6.75 -4.96 4.61
C LEU A 82 -5.90 -5.22 5.85
N THR A 83 -4.94 -4.35 6.15
CA THR A 83 -4.17 -4.42 7.40
C THR A 83 -5.10 -4.34 8.59
N MET A 84 -6.05 -3.41 8.64
CA MET A 84 -7.02 -3.31 9.74
C MET A 84 -7.84 -4.57 9.89
N THR A 85 -8.37 -5.12 8.79
CA THR A 85 -9.14 -6.37 8.82
C THR A 85 -8.31 -7.53 9.39
N VAL A 86 -7.09 -7.73 8.89
CA VAL A 86 -6.18 -8.80 9.35
C VAL A 86 -5.80 -8.61 10.82
N SER A 87 -5.54 -7.37 11.23
CA SER A 87 -5.15 -7.04 12.61
C SER A 87 -6.30 -7.25 13.58
N GLY A 88 -7.52 -6.86 13.19
CA GLY A 88 -8.74 -7.12 13.95
C GLY A 88 -9.01 -8.62 14.11
N PHE A 89 -8.80 -9.40 13.04
CA PHE A 89 -8.85 -10.86 13.11
C PHE A 89 -7.82 -11.41 14.12
N PHE A 90 -6.55 -11.00 14.04
CA PHE A 90 -5.54 -11.49 14.98
C PHE A 90 -5.82 -11.11 16.43
N HIS A 91 -6.26 -9.88 16.67
CA HIS A 91 -6.64 -9.40 18.00
C HIS A 91 -7.81 -10.20 18.57
N ASN A 92 -8.88 -10.38 17.81
CA ASN A 92 -10.11 -10.99 18.29
C ASN A 92 -10.03 -12.52 18.36
N SER A 93 -9.35 -13.18 17.42
CA SER A 93 -9.29 -14.65 17.36
C SER A 93 -8.17 -15.25 18.19
N PHE A 94 -7.06 -14.54 18.36
CA PHE A 94 -5.88 -15.07 19.09
C PHE A 94 -5.49 -14.23 20.30
N GLY A 95 -6.23 -13.16 20.63
CA GLY A 95 -5.96 -12.32 21.80
C GLY A 95 -4.66 -11.52 21.70
N TRP A 96 -4.13 -11.32 20.49
CA TRP A 96 -2.88 -10.58 20.30
C TRP A 96 -3.06 -9.12 20.71
N ASN A 97 -2.02 -8.49 21.26
CA ASN A 97 -2.05 -7.05 21.48
C ASN A 97 -2.31 -6.33 20.14
N LEU A 98 -3.24 -5.36 20.13
CA LEU A 98 -3.66 -4.68 18.89
C LEU A 98 -2.50 -4.02 18.14
N PHE A 99 -1.52 -3.43 18.83
CA PHE A 99 -0.34 -2.86 18.19
C PHE A 99 0.47 -3.94 17.47
N PHE A 100 0.74 -5.05 18.15
CA PHE A 100 1.48 -6.16 17.56
C PHE A 100 0.72 -6.79 16.38
N ALA A 101 -0.59 -6.99 16.54
CA ALA A 101 -1.47 -7.45 15.47
C ALA A 101 -1.44 -6.50 14.25
N ALA A 102 -1.41 -5.18 14.48
CA ALA A 102 -1.30 -4.17 13.44
C ALA A 102 0.02 -4.21 12.67
N VAL A 103 1.14 -4.32 13.38
CA VAL A 103 2.46 -4.44 12.76
C VAL A 103 2.56 -5.72 11.92
N VAL A 104 2.13 -6.87 12.46
CA VAL A 104 2.15 -8.15 11.72
C VAL A 104 1.17 -8.12 10.54
N GLY A 105 -0.03 -7.58 10.73
CA GLY A 105 -1.00 -7.39 9.66
C GLY A 105 -0.44 -6.55 8.51
N GLY A 106 0.22 -5.43 8.84
CA GLY A 106 0.87 -4.55 7.87
C GLY A 106 1.94 -5.30 7.08
N LEU A 107 2.84 -6.01 7.78
CA LEU A 107 3.86 -6.84 7.14
C LEU A 107 3.23 -7.88 6.21
N LEU A 108 2.23 -8.65 6.65
CA LEU A 108 1.62 -9.68 5.80
C LEU A 108 0.93 -9.09 4.57
N VAL A 109 0.03 -8.14 4.78
CA VAL A 109 -0.79 -7.53 3.72
C VAL A 109 0.09 -6.78 2.73
N GLY A 110 0.98 -5.93 3.22
CA GLY A 110 1.87 -5.15 2.38
C GLY A 110 2.79 -6.01 1.53
N ASN A 111 3.36 -7.07 2.10
CA ASN A 111 4.21 -7.99 1.33
C ASN A 111 3.45 -8.80 0.29
N ILE A 112 2.21 -9.21 0.56
CA ILE A 112 1.35 -9.89 -0.42
C ILE A 112 1.01 -8.94 -1.58
N LEU A 113 0.63 -7.70 -1.25
CA LEU A 113 0.27 -6.69 -2.26
C LEU A 113 1.45 -6.31 -3.13
N GLU A 114 2.64 -6.11 -2.54
CA GLU A 114 3.85 -5.83 -3.29
C GLU A 114 4.19 -6.97 -4.27
N GLN A 115 3.99 -8.23 -3.87
CA GLN A 115 4.16 -9.38 -4.76
C GLN A 115 3.14 -9.40 -5.90
N ILE A 116 1.87 -9.08 -5.62
CA ILE A 116 0.83 -8.96 -6.64
C ILE A 116 1.22 -7.87 -7.65
N PHE A 117 1.63 -6.70 -7.17
CA PHE A 117 1.98 -5.58 -8.03
C PHE A 117 3.22 -5.83 -8.90
N LEU A 118 4.24 -6.48 -8.34
CA LEU A 118 5.40 -6.93 -9.13
C LEU A 118 5.02 -8.02 -10.13
N GLY A 119 4.17 -8.97 -9.75
CA GLY A 119 3.68 -10.03 -10.63
C GLY A 119 2.89 -9.49 -11.82
N LEU A 120 2.09 -8.45 -11.58
CA LEU A 120 1.35 -7.71 -12.61
C LEU A 120 2.23 -6.73 -13.42
N LYS A 121 3.50 -6.54 -13.02
CA LYS A 121 4.46 -5.64 -13.68
C LYS A 121 4.01 -4.18 -13.72
N LEU A 122 3.42 -3.69 -12.62
CA LEU A 122 3.06 -2.26 -12.51
C LEU A 122 4.32 -1.38 -12.37
N TRP A 123 5.35 -1.89 -11.70
CA TRP A 123 6.68 -1.26 -11.59
C TRP A 123 7.79 -2.30 -11.45
N ALA A 124 9.03 -1.81 -11.54
CA ALA A 124 10.24 -2.47 -11.09
C ALA A 124 10.97 -1.57 -10.08
N TYR A 125 11.87 -2.14 -9.26
CA TYR A 125 12.71 -1.34 -8.38
C TYR A 125 13.83 -0.66 -9.18
N ASN A 126 14.06 0.62 -8.90
CA ASN A 126 15.22 1.34 -9.40
C ASN A 126 16.46 0.94 -8.57
N ASP A 127 17.32 0.08 -9.11
CA ASP A 127 18.51 -0.42 -8.40
C ASP A 127 19.55 0.67 -8.08
N GLU A 128 19.48 1.82 -8.76
CA GLU A 128 20.34 2.97 -8.45
C GLU A 128 19.87 3.76 -7.23
N HIS A 129 18.60 3.62 -6.84
CA HIS A 129 18.04 4.31 -5.69
C HIS A 129 18.56 3.70 -4.38
N TRP A 130 18.95 4.56 -3.43
CA TRP A 130 19.61 4.13 -2.17
C TRP A 130 18.79 3.11 -1.36
N LEU A 131 17.45 3.21 -1.35
CA LEU A 131 16.57 2.24 -0.69
C LEU A 131 16.70 0.81 -1.26
N ASN A 132 17.04 0.70 -2.54
CA ASN A 132 17.16 -0.57 -3.25
C ASN A 132 18.61 -1.03 -3.36
N LYS A 133 19.57 -0.10 -3.30
CA LYS A 133 21.00 -0.32 -3.49
C LYS A 133 21.66 -1.16 -2.39
N PHE A 134 21.16 -1.06 -1.15
CA PHE A 134 21.81 -1.66 0.03
C PHE A 134 21.09 -2.89 0.61
N GLY A 135 20.16 -3.50 -0.13
CA GLY A 135 19.27 -4.54 0.41
C GLY A 135 19.48 -5.93 -0.17
N PHE A 136 19.58 -6.93 0.71
CA PHE A 136 19.21 -8.31 0.37
C PHE A 136 17.77 -8.32 -0.17
N LYS A 137 17.51 -9.08 -1.24
CA LYS A 137 16.17 -9.20 -1.83
C LYS A 137 15.61 -10.59 -1.53
N ILE A 138 14.38 -10.65 -1.02
CA ILE A 138 13.64 -11.90 -0.82
C ILE A 138 12.47 -11.89 -1.81
N PHE A 139 12.40 -12.91 -2.68
CA PHE A 139 11.45 -12.95 -3.80
C PHE A 139 11.40 -11.64 -4.59
N LYS A 140 12.58 -11.13 -4.99
CA LYS A 140 12.77 -9.89 -5.78
C LYS A 140 12.37 -8.56 -5.09
N ILE A 141 11.83 -8.59 -3.87
CA ILE A 141 11.53 -7.40 -3.08
C ILE A 141 12.70 -7.09 -2.12
N PRO A 142 13.21 -5.85 -2.07
CA PRO A 142 14.18 -5.42 -1.06
C PRO A 142 13.65 -5.64 0.36
N VAL A 143 14.45 -6.24 1.25
CA VAL A 143 14.04 -6.49 2.64
C VAL A 143 13.60 -5.21 3.35
N LEU A 144 14.23 -4.07 3.08
CA LEU A 144 13.82 -2.78 3.65
C LEU A 144 12.39 -2.40 3.27
N VAL A 145 11.97 -2.65 2.03
CA VAL A 145 10.58 -2.43 1.59
C VAL A 145 9.65 -3.39 2.34
N ARG A 146 10.04 -4.66 2.47
CA ARG A 146 9.26 -5.66 3.22
C ARG A 146 9.01 -5.24 4.66
N LEU A 147 10.06 -4.76 5.33
CA LEU A 147 10.00 -4.28 6.73
C LEU A 147 9.28 -2.94 6.85
N GLY A 148 9.36 -2.10 5.82
CA GLY A 148 8.65 -0.82 5.75
C GLY A 148 7.14 -0.95 5.94
N TYR A 149 6.55 -2.07 5.53
CA TYR A 149 5.13 -2.33 5.81
C TYR A 149 4.78 -2.52 7.30
N GLY A 150 5.76 -2.81 8.15
CA GLY A 150 5.57 -2.73 9.61
C GLY A 150 5.31 -1.30 10.10
N VAL A 151 5.88 -0.30 9.41
CA VAL A 151 5.57 1.12 9.65
C VAL A 151 4.13 1.42 9.24
N VAL A 152 3.66 0.88 8.11
CA VAL A 152 2.25 1.00 7.71
C VAL A 152 1.32 0.41 8.78
N GLY A 153 1.65 -0.77 9.31
CA GLY A 153 0.92 -1.36 10.44
C GLY A 153 0.90 -0.46 11.68
N THR A 154 2.02 0.20 11.98
CA THR A 154 2.10 1.18 13.07
C THR A 154 1.20 2.40 12.82
N VAL A 155 1.22 2.96 11.61
CA VAL A 155 0.35 4.08 11.23
C VAL A 155 -1.12 3.66 11.34
N VAL A 156 -1.47 2.48 10.86
CA VAL A 156 -2.82 1.91 10.98
C VAL A 156 -3.28 1.83 12.42
N TYR A 157 -2.43 1.32 13.32
CA TYR A 157 -2.72 1.29 14.75
C TYR A 157 -2.98 2.69 15.32
N LEU A 158 -2.12 3.66 15.01
CA LEU A 158 -2.25 5.03 15.52
C LEU A 158 -3.57 5.66 15.05
N VAL A 159 -3.89 5.53 13.76
CA VAL A 159 -5.14 6.08 13.21
C VAL A 159 -6.35 5.38 13.80
N THR A 160 -6.31 4.05 14.00
CA THR A 160 -7.46 3.30 14.53
C THR A 160 -7.70 3.57 16.02
N LYS A 161 -6.64 3.79 16.80
CA LYS A 161 -6.74 3.92 18.25
C LYS A 161 -7.05 5.35 18.71
N PHE A 162 -6.59 6.36 17.97
CA PHE A 162 -6.60 7.76 18.42
C PHE A 162 -7.45 8.71 17.58
N LEU A 163 -7.96 8.27 16.43
CA LEU A 163 -8.81 9.05 15.52
C LEU A 163 -10.09 8.29 15.20
#